data_AF-A0A6G1R572-F1
#
_entry.id   AF-A0A6G1R572-F1
#
_cell.length_a   1.000
_cell.length_b   1.000
_cell.length_c   1.000
_cell.angle_alpha   90.00
_cell.angle_beta   90.00
_cell.angle_gamma   90.00
#
_symmetry.space_group_name_H-M   'P 1'
#
loop_
_entity.id
_entity.type
_entity.pdbx_description
1 polymer ?
#
loop_
_entity_poly.entity_id
_entity_poly.type
_entity_poly.pdbx_seq_one_letter_code
_entity_poly.pdbx_strand_id
1 'polypeptide(L)'
;MFLRAGTLCGMALYNGCTAPLPFPAALYKKLLGLQPAMEDLEELWPGEARSLQGILDEECDHKLQSQELDFTVMEEGDPVVVVELKEGGANIPVTKENRSGLVFLSHCLILSVQNTIPVPIPICSC
;
A
#
# COMPACT_ATOMS: atom_id res chain seq x y z
N MET A 1 -0.70 -12.94 -16.92
CA MET A 1 -1.16 -14.21 -16.30
C MET A 1 -2.37 -14.00 -15.40
N PHE A 2 -2.41 -12.94 -14.59
CA PHE A 2 -3.48 -12.66 -13.61
C PHE A 2 -4.89 -12.46 -14.18
N LEU A 3 -5.04 -11.87 -15.37
CA LEU A 3 -6.37 -11.65 -15.97
C LEU A 3 -7.16 -12.95 -16.16
N ARG A 4 -6.49 -14.04 -16.58
CA ARG A 4 -7.15 -15.35 -16.78
C ARG A 4 -7.59 -15.97 -15.45
N ALA A 5 -6.76 -15.87 -14.42
CA ALA A 5 -7.12 -16.31 -13.08
C ALA A 5 -8.31 -15.50 -12.53
N GLY A 6 -8.31 -14.18 -12.73
CA GLY A 6 -9.43 -13.30 -12.39
C GLY A 6 -10.71 -13.65 -13.14
N THR A 7 -10.65 -13.90 -14.45
CA THR A 7 -11.82 -14.33 -15.24
C THR A 7 -12.36 -15.67 -14.78
N LEU A 8 -11.49 -16.65 -14.52
CA LEU A 8 -11.90 -17.97 -14.03
C LEU A 8 -12.54 -17.87 -12.64
N CYS A 9 -11.96 -17.08 -11.73
CA CYS A 9 -12.52 -16.85 -10.40
C CYS A 9 -13.87 -16.12 -10.49
N GLY A 10 -13.98 -15.10 -11.34
CA GLY A 10 -15.24 -14.38 -11.58
C GLY A 10 -16.33 -15.29 -12.14
N MET A 11 -15.99 -16.19 -13.08
CA MET A 11 -16.92 -17.20 -13.59
C MET A 11 -17.32 -18.22 -12.53
N ALA A 12 -16.39 -18.69 -11.70
CA ALA A 12 -16.69 -19.63 -10.61
C ALA A 12 -17.68 -19.00 -9.62
N LEU A 13 -17.43 -17.76 -9.20
CA LEU A 13 -18.32 -16.99 -8.33
C LEU A 13 -19.70 -16.77 -8.97
N TYR A 14 -19.74 -16.39 -10.24
CA TYR A 14 -21.01 -16.20 -10.98
C TYR A 14 -21.86 -17.48 -11.00
N ASN A 15 -21.23 -18.64 -11.16
CA ASN A 15 -21.90 -19.94 -11.18
C ASN A 15 -22.15 -20.52 -9.77
N GLY A 16 -21.85 -19.78 -8.70
CA GLY A 16 -22.03 -20.27 -7.32
C GLY A 16 -21.01 -21.34 -6.89
N CYS A 17 -19.94 -21.56 -7.67
CA CYS A 17 -18.84 -22.43 -7.29
C CYS A 17 -17.85 -21.69 -6.38
N THR A 18 -17.75 -22.13 -5.13
CA THR A 18 -16.70 -21.65 -4.21
C THR A 18 -15.38 -22.36 -4.49
N ALA A 19 -14.36 -21.61 -4.88
CA ALA A 19 -12.99 -22.10 -4.94
C ALA A 19 -12.27 -21.75 -3.62
N PRO A 20 -11.49 -22.67 -3.02
CA PRO A 20 -10.64 -22.33 -1.89
C PRO A 20 -9.48 -21.45 -2.39
N LEU A 21 -9.62 -20.14 -2.21
CA LEU A 21 -8.61 -19.15 -2.54
C LEU A 21 -7.94 -18.68 -1.25
N PRO A 22 -6.76 -19.22 -0.90
CA PRO A 22 -6.04 -18.84 0.32
C PRO A 22 -5.33 -17.48 0.14
N PHE A 23 -6.05 -16.48 -0.36
CA PHE A 23 -5.51 -15.14 -0.54
C PHE A 23 -5.55 -14.35 0.77
N PRO A 24 -4.60 -13.43 0.98
CA PRO A 24 -4.61 -12.50 2.10
C PRO A 24 -5.91 -11.70 2.20
N ALA A 25 -6.32 -11.34 3.41
CA ALA A 25 -7.51 -10.53 3.67
C ALA A 25 -7.43 -9.17 2.97
N ALA A 26 -6.22 -8.61 2.91
CA ALA A 26 -5.90 -7.38 2.19
C ALA A 26 -6.38 -7.37 0.73
N LEU A 27 -6.27 -8.50 0.03
CA LEU A 27 -6.69 -8.61 -1.37
C LEU A 27 -8.22 -8.52 -1.49
N TYR A 28 -8.95 -9.16 -0.59
CA TYR A 28 -10.42 -9.11 -0.59
C TYR A 28 -10.94 -7.71 -0.26
N LYS A 29 -10.35 -7.03 0.74
CA LYS A 29 -10.67 -5.64 1.07
C LYS A 29 -10.43 -4.72 -0.13
N LYS A 30 -9.33 -4.91 -0.85
CA LYS A 30 -9.04 -4.18 -2.08
C LYS A 30 -10.08 -4.43 -3.17
N LEU A 31 -10.48 -5.68 -3.39
CA LEU A 31 -11.54 -6.02 -4.35
C LEU A 31 -12.89 -5.39 -4.01
N LEU A 32 -13.17 -5.19 -2.72
CA LEU A 32 -14.37 -4.52 -2.21
C LEU A 32 -14.26 -2.98 -2.21
N GLY A 33 -13.11 -2.42 -2.55
CA GLY A 33 -12.86 -0.97 -2.46
C GLY A 33 -12.79 -0.43 -1.02
N LEU A 34 -12.54 -1.31 -0.04
CA LEU A 34 -12.36 -0.91 1.35
C LEU A 34 -10.97 -0.31 1.56
N GLN A 35 -10.88 0.65 2.47
CA GLN A 35 -9.60 1.18 2.94
C GLN A 35 -8.84 0.05 3.66
N PRO A 36 -7.64 -0.30 3.19
CA PRO A 36 -6.79 -1.27 3.86
C PRO A 36 -6.27 -0.68 5.17
N ALA A 37 -5.96 -1.56 6.12
CA ALA A 37 -5.50 -1.22 7.45
C ALA A 37 -4.04 -1.65 7.67
N MET A 38 -3.43 -1.22 8.78
CA MET A 38 -2.03 -1.54 9.10
C MET A 38 -1.80 -3.05 9.19
N GLU A 39 -2.81 -3.80 9.64
CA GLU A 39 -2.76 -5.26 9.75
C GLU A 39 -2.74 -5.93 8.37
N ASP A 40 -3.37 -5.31 7.36
CA ASP A 40 -3.34 -5.78 5.98
C ASP A 40 -1.94 -5.62 5.38
N LEU A 41 -1.23 -4.55 5.77
CA LEU A 41 0.16 -4.34 5.40
C LEU A 41 1.07 -5.34 6.12
N GLU A 42 0.81 -5.67 7.38
CA GLU A 42 1.58 -6.68 8.11
C GLU A 42 1.44 -8.08 7.51
N GLU A 43 0.23 -8.44 7.06
CA GLU A 43 -0.05 -9.72 6.39
C GLU A 43 0.70 -9.85 5.05
N LEU A 44 0.81 -8.74 4.29
CA LEU A 44 1.46 -8.72 2.99
C LEU A 44 2.98 -8.50 3.07
N TRP A 45 3.41 -7.51 3.86
CA TRP A 45 4.79 -7.03 3.99
C TRP A 45 5.12 -6.69 5.45
N PRO A 46 5.44 -7.70 6.29
CA PRO A 46 5.74 -7.49 7.70
C PRO A 46 7.03 -6.66 7.95
N GLY A 47 7.89 -6.50 6.94
CA GLY A 47 9.05 -5.60 7.01
C GLY A 47 8.63 -4.14 7.02
N GLU A 48 7.88 -3.74 5.99
CA GLU A 48 7.37 -2.37 5.83
C GLU A 48 6.41 -2.00 6.97
N ALA A 49 5.52 -2.91 7.34
CA ALA A 49 4.60 -2.68 8.46
C ALA A 49 5.35 -2.36 9.76
N ARG A 50 6.41 -3.11 10.09
CA ARG A 50 7.22 -2.85 11.29
C ARG A 50 8.01 -1.56 11.21
N SER A 51 8.53 -1.22 10.03
CA SER A 51 9.24 0.05 9.80
C SER A 51 8.30 1.24 10.06
N LEU A 52 7.13 1.23 9.43
CA LEU A 52 6.13 2.29 9.57
C LEU A 52 5.55 2.35 10.99
N GLN A 53 5.33 1.21 11.64
CA GLN A 53 4.88 1.15 13.03
C GLN A 53 5.96 1.73 13.97
N GLY A 54 7.23 1.45 13.72
CA GLY A 54 8.34 2.05 14.47
C GLY A 54 8.35 3.57 14.42
N ILE A 55 8.00 4.17 13.27
CA ILE A 55 7.88 5.62 13.11
C ILE A 55 6.67 6.18 13.90
N LEU A 56 5.56 5.44 13.96
CA LEU A 56 4.37 5.83 14.74
C LEU A 56 4.58 5.76 16.24
N ASP A 57 5.32 4.75 16.70
CA ASP A 57 5.53 4.49 18.12
C ASP A 57 6.71 5.29 18.71
N GLU A 58 7.58 5.87 17.86
CA GLU A 58 8.71 6.67 18.32
C GLU A 58 8.22 7.96 19.02
N GLU A 59 8.47 8.08 20.31
CA GLU A 59 8.07 9.24 21.11
C GLU A 59 9.11 10.36 21.08
N CYS A 60 10.37 10.04 20.76
CA CYS A 60 11.50 10.96 20.77
C CYS A 60 11.67 11.69 19.43
N ASP A 61 11.34 12.98 19.37
CA ASP A 61 11.57 13.82 18.18
C ASP A 61 13.03 13.81 17.71
N HIS A 62 14.01 13.78 18.63
CA HIS A 62 15.43 13.75 18.26
C HIS A 62 15.82 12.48 17.50
N LYS A 63 15.17 11.35 17.78
CA LYS A 63 15.40 10.11 17.04
C LYS A 63 14.77 10.17 15.65
N LEU A 64 13.54 10.65 15.56
CA LEU A 64 12.85 10.84 14.28
C LEU A 64 13.63 11.78 13.36
N GLN A 65 14.14 12.89 13.90
CA GLN A 65 14.98 13.85 13.18
C GLN A 65 16.32 13.26 12.76
N SER A 66 16.92 12.38 13.58
CA SER A 66 18.18 11.70 13.21
C SER A 66 18.05 10.68 12.09
N GLN A 67 16.83 10.23 11.78
CA GLN A 67 16.58 9.34 10.65
C GLN A 67 16.51 10.08 9.31
N GLU A 68 16.54 11.42 9.29
CA GLU A 68 16.46 12.25 8.08
C GLU A 68 15.34 11.81 7.12
N LEU A 69 14.18 11.44 7.68
CA LEU A 69 13.03 10.98 6.90
C LEU A 69 12.31 12.16 6.27
N ASP A 70 12.03 12.02 4.99
CA ASP A 70 11.22 12.90 4.16
C ASP A 70 10.06 12.13 3.50
N PHE A 71 9.19 12.83 2.78
CA PHE A 71 8.02 12.21 2.14
C PHE A 71 8.37 11.67 0.75
N THR A 72 9.42 10.84 0.66
CA THR A 72 9.82 10.14 -0.56
C THR A 72 9.95 8.64 -0.34
N VAL A 73 9.74 7.87 -1.41
CA VAL A 73 9.96 6.43 -1.44
C VAL A 73 10.85 6.09 -2.63
N MET A 74 11.82 5.21 -2.40
CA MET A 74 12.65 4.66 -3.46
C MET A 74 11.94 3.44 -4.04
N GLU A 75 11.55 3.52 -5.30
CA GLU A 75 11.01 2.37 -6.02
C GLU A 75 12.19 1.54 -6.56
N GLU A 76 12.26 0.27 -6.14
CA GLU A 76 13.26 -0.67 -6.67
C GLU A 76 12.99 -0.92 -8.16
N GLY A 77 13.81 -0.31 -9.01
CA GLY A 77 13.78 -0.42 -10.46
C GLY A 77 15.16 -0.15 -11.06
N ASP A 78 15.31 -0.41 -12.36
CA ASP A 78 16.49 -0.01 -13.14
C ASP A 78 16.02 0.97 -14.24
N PRO A 79 16.23 2.30 -14.08
CA PRO A 79 16.89 2.98 -12.96
C PRO A 79 16.01 3.09 -11.70
N VAL A 80 16.64 3.26 -10.54
CA VAL A 80 15.95 3.55 -9.27
C VAL A 80 15.28 4.91 -9.38
N VAL A 81 13.96 4.94 -9.15
CA VAL A 81 13.17 6.18 -9.20
C VAL A 81 12.79 6.58 -7.79
N VAL A 82 13.03 7.85 -7.46
CA VAL A 82 12.53 8.45 -6.22
C VAL A 82 11.16 9.02 -6.50
N VAL A 83 10.15 8.52 -5.79
CA VAL A 83 8.76 8.95 -5.91
C VAL A 83 8.42 9.82 -4.70
N GLU A 84 7.98 11.06 -4.95
CA GLU A 84 7.45 11.91 -3.89
C GLU A 84 6.03 11.47 -3.50
N LEU A 85 5.79 11.27 -2.20
CA LEU A 85 4.49 10.87 -1.66
C LEU A 85 3.47 12.02 -1.65
N LYS A 86 3.96 13.26 -1.67
CA LYS A 86 3.18 14.50 -1.79
C LYS A 86 4.00 15.55 -2.53
N GLU A 87 3.34 16.58 -3.04
CA GLU A 87 4.00 17.67 -3.77
C GLU A 87 5.08 18.34 -2.90
N GLY A 88 6.34 18.30 -3.37
CA GLY A 88 7.49 18.83 -2.64
C GLY A 88 7.88 18.01 -1.43
N GLY A 89 7.51 16.73 -1.41
CA GLY A 89 7.69 15.82 -0.27
C GLY A 89 9.14 15.67 0.17
N ALA A 90 10.11 15.77 -0.76
CA ALA A 90 11.54 15.71 -0.47
C ALA A 90 12.05 16.85 0.43
N ASN A 91 11.34 17.99 0.47
CA ASN A 91 11.72 19.14 1.31
C ASN A 91 10.96 19.20 2.63
N ILE A 92 10.08 18.25 2.90
CA ILE A 92 9.22 18.28 4.09
C ILE A 92 9.73 17.21 5.06
N PRO A 93 10.40 17.61 6.15
CA PRO A 93 10.88 16.64 7.12
C PRO A 93 9.71 15.99 7.86
N VAL A 94 9.87 14.72 8.21
CA VAL A 94 8.89 14.00 9.01
C VAL A 94 8.99 14.46 10.47
N THR A 95 7.85 14.82 11.06
CA THR A 95 7.70 15.27 12.45
C THR A 95 6.64 14.43 13.15
N LYS A 96 6.60 14.48 14.48
CA LYS A 96 5.61 13.75 15.29
C LYS A 96 4.15 14.02 14.91
N GLU A 97 3.88 15.21 14.38
CA GLU A 97 2.54 15.64 13.95
C GLU A 97 2.19 15.13 12.55
N ASN A 98 3.18 14.99 11.67
CA ASN A 98 2.96 14.65 10.25
C ASN A 98 3.20 13.17 9.93
N ARG A 99 3.76 12.39 10.87
CA ARG A 99 4.08 10.96 10.71
C ARG A 99 2.90 10.09 10.30
N SER A 100 1.69 10.40 10.80
CA SER A 100 0.48 9.66 10.41
C SER A 100 0.17 9.84 8.92
N GLY A 101 0.47 11.02 8.37
CA GLY A 101 0.35 11.29 6.94
C GLY A 101 1.39 10.53 6.12
N LEU A 102 2.63 10.40 6.61
CA LEU A 102 3.67 9.60 5.97
C LEU A 102 3.24 8.15 5.85
N VAL A 103 2.81 7.54 6.98
CA VAL A 103 2.36 6.14 7.00
C VAL A 103 1.19 5.93 6.05
N PHE A 104 0.20 6.81 6.06
CA PHE A 104 -0.95 6.72 5.17
C PHE A 104 -0.54 6.76 3.68
N LEU A 105 0.31 7.71 3.31
CA LEU A 105 0.76 7.86 1.92
C LEU A 105 1.65 6.70 1.48
N SER A 106 2.60 6.27 2.31
CA SER A 106 3.45 5.11 2.03
C SER A 106 2.62 3.84 1.89
N HIS A 107 1.66 3.63 2.78
CA HIS A 107 0.73 2.50 2.71
C HIS A 107 -0.10 2.52 1.41
N CYS A 108 -0.67 3.67 1.04
CA CYS A 108 -1.38 3.83 -0.23
C CYS A 108 -0.50 3.56 -1.45
N LEU A 109 0.76 4.02 -1.43
CA LEU A 109 1.70 3.80 -2.52
C LEU A 109 2.06 2.32 -2.67
N ILE A 110 2.46 1.65 -1.59
CA ILE A 110 2.84 0.22 -1.58
C ILE A 110 1.71 -0.63 -2.17
N LEU A 111 0.48 -0.37 -1.74
CA LEU A 111 -0.69 -1.09 -2.25
C LEU A 111 -1.03 -0.78 -3.71
N SER A 112 -0.62 0.40 -4.21
CA SER A 112 -0.84 0.82 -5.60
C SER A 112 0.24 0.28 -6.54
N VAL A 113 1.52 0.30 -6.11
CA VAL A 113 2.69 -0.09 -6.91
C VAL A 113 2.84 -1.61 -7.01
N GLN A 114 2.73 -2.36 -5.91
CA GLN A 114 2.88 -3.82 -5.97
C GLN A 114 1.66 -4.56 -6.55
N ASN A 115 0.57 -3.87 -6.87
CA ASN A 115 -0.57 -4.47 -7.58
C ASN A 115 -0.46 -4.25 -9.08
N THR A 116 0.32 -5.11 -9.74
CA THR A 116 0.11 -5.47 -11.15
C THR A 116 -1.17 -6.31 -11.34
N ILE A 117 -2.22 -6.01 -10.58
CA ILE A 117 -3.59 -6.37 -10.89
C ILE A 117 -4.20 -5.08 -11.43
N PRO A 118 -4.34 -4.92 -12.76
CA PRO A 118 -5.13 -3.82 -13.28
C PRO A 118 -6.54 -4.04 -12.75
N VAL A 119 -6.94 -3.26 -11.75
CA VAL A 119 -8.33 -3.06 -11.45
C VAL A 119 -8.78 -2.07 -12.51
N PRO A 120 -9.53 -2.49 -13.56
CA PRO A 120 -10.17 -1.51 -14.40
C PRO A 120 -11.10 -0.75 -13.47
N ILE A 121 -10.78 0.51 -13.18
CA ILE A 121 -11.75 1.47 -12.66
C ILE A 121 -12.79 1.54 -13.79
N PRO A 122 -14.02 1.00 -13.63
CA PRO A 122 -15.06 1.39 -14.54
C PRO A 122 -15.36 2.84 -14.16
N ILE A 123 -14.81 3.78 -14.91
CA ILE A 123 -15.43 5.09 -15.03
C ILE A 123 -16.85 4.83 -15.55
N CYS A 124 -17.79 4.81 -14.62
CA CYS A 124 -19.20 4.77 -14.93
C CYS A 124 -19.50 6.02 -15.75
N SER A 125 -19.80 5.84 -17.03
CA SER A 125 -20.41 6.85 -17.89
C SER A 125 -21.78 6.34 -18.29
N CYS A 126 -22.77 6.66 -17.46
CA CYS A 126 -24.17 6.81 -17.85
C CYS A 126 -24.60 8.20 -17.38
#